data_AF-G0HB72-F1
#
_entry.id   AF-G0HB72-F1
#
_cell.length_a   1.000
_cell.length_b   1.000
_cell.length_c   1.000
_cell.angle_alpha   90.00
_cell.angle_beta   90.00
_cell.angle_gamma   90.00
#
_symmetry.space_group_name_H-M   'P 1'
#
loop_
_entity.id
_entity.type
_entity.pdbx_description
1 polymer ?
#
loop_
_entity_poly.entity_id
_entity_poly.type
_entity_poly.pdbx_seq_one_letter_code
_entity_poly.pdbx_strand_id
1 'polypeptide(L)'
;MKRCTKCGETKGVDGFYRNRSKRDGLSTHCKECDRAFSSAYKEAHWEERCAKQRAYYEDHREELRAYNRDRRALFGEPTTERWREITAKHATRRGRWSEAEDAHLAASTDRVGDDALALSRTYASVERRIARLRRSCVALARDAHRR
;
A
#
# COMPACT_ATOMS: atom_id res chain seq x y z
N MET A 1 16.03 -33.34 -1.95
CA MET A 1 15.06 -33.47 -0.83
C MET A 1 15.75 -33.08 0.46
N LYS A 2 15.07 -32.38 1.39
CA LYS A 2 15.61 -31.95 2.69
C LYS A 2 14.56 -32.12 3.78
N ARG A 3 14.97 -32.55 4.98
CA ARG A 3 14.09 -32.69 6.14
C ARG A 3 14.00 -31.37 6.92
N CYS A 4 12.79 -30.93 7.22
CA CYS A 4 12.54 -29.79 8.10
C CYS A 4 12.82 -30.19 9.54
N THR A 5 13.63 -29.41 10.28
CA THR A 5 13.92 -29.70 11.69
C THR A 5 12.77 -29.34 12.64
N LYS A 6 11.77 -28.57 12.17
CA LYS A 6 10.65 -28.11 12.99
C LYS A 6 9.41 -29.02 12.88
N CYS A 7 8.94 -29.31 11.66
CA CYS A 7 7.81 -30.24 11.46
C CYS A 7 8.24 -31.69 11.18
N GLY A 8 9.53 -31.95 10.92
CA GLY A 8 10.04 -33.29 10.66
C GLY A 8 9.77 -33.86 9.27
N GLU A 9 8.99 -33.16 8.43
CA GLU A 9 8.66 -33.59 7.07
C GLU A 9 9.85 -33.41 6.10
N THR A 10 9.97 -34.33 5.15
CA THR A 10 10.94 -34.24 4.04
C THR A 10 10.28 -33.55 2.85
N LYS A 11 10.73 -32.34 2.51
CA LYS A 11 10.21 -31.57 1.37
C LYS A 11 11.26 -31.43 0.26
N GLY A 12 10.79 -31.08 -0.93
CA GLY A 12 11.66 -30.65 -2.03
C GLY A 12 12.50 -29.43 -1.65
N VAL A 13 13.58 -29.16 -2.40
CA VAL A 13 14.44 -27.98 -2.17
C VAL A 13 13.65 -26.67 -2.25
N ASP A 14 12.60 -26.62 -3.07
CA ASP A 14 11.69 -25.47 -3.21
C ASP A 14 10.84 -25.21 -1.97
N GLY A 15 10.74 -26.19 -1.06
CA GLY A 15 10.04 -26.07 0.21
C GLY A 15 10.80 -25.25 1.26
N PHE A 16 12.03 -24.83 0.97
CA PHE A 16 12.92 -24.12 1.89
C PHE A 16 13.31 -22.74 1.32
N TYR A 17 13.58 -21.77 2.21
CA TYR A 17 14.16 -20.49 1.80
C TYR A 17 15.66 -20.63 1.51
N ARG A 18 16.19 -19.81 0.60
CA ARG A 18 17.65 -19.73 0.37
C ARG A 18 18.32 -19.07 1.57
N ASN A 19 19.34 -19.71 2.12
CA ASN A 19 20.16 -19.18 3.19
C ASN A 19 21.64 -19.40 2.89
N ARG A 20 22.32 -18.33 2.46
CA ARG A 20 23.74 -18.34 2.09
C ARG A 20 24.67 -18.64 3.27
N SER A 21 24.20 -18.51 4.51
CA SER A 21 24.99 -18.83 5.70
C SER A 21 25.06 -20.33 5.99
N LYS A 22 24.25 -21.16 5.30
CA LYS A 22 24.22 -22.61 5.48
C LYS A 22 25.01 -23.29 4.37
N ARG A 23 25.66 -24.40 4.71
CA ARG A 23 26.51 -25.18 3.78
C ARG A 23 25.76 -25.63 2.52
N ASP A 24 24.49 -25.98 2.68
CA ASP A 24 23.62 -26.43 1.58
C ASP A 24 22.82 -25.28 0.93
N GLY A 25 23.04 -24.03 1.36
CA GLY A 25 22.36 -22.86 0.82
C GLY A 25 20.86 -22.78 1.16
N LEU A 26 20.33 -23.62 2.06
CA LEU A 26 18.90 -23.70 2.37
C LEU A 26 18.61 -23.54 3.87
N SER A 27 17.46 -22.95 4.21
CA SER A 27 16.96 -22.86 5.59
C SER A 27 16.82 -24.25 6.22
N THR A 28 16.94 -24.32 7.55
CA THR A 28 16.70 -25.56 8.33
C THR A 28 15.21 -25.88 8.46
N HIS A 29 14.36 -24.85 8.37
CA HIS A 29 12.92 -24.97 8.44
C HIS A 29 12.30 -24.83 7.05
N CYS A 30 11.18 -25.51 6.83
CA CYS A 30 10.38 -25.30 5.64
C CYS A 30 9.69 -23.94 5.68
N LYS A 31 9.30 -23.44 4.50
CA LYS A 31 8.63 -22.14 4.32
C LYS A 31 7.38 -22.00 5.19
N GLU A 32 6.60 -23.07 5.35
CA GLU A 32 5.41 -23.08 6.20
C GLU A 32 5.76 -22.84 7.67
N CYS A 33 6.72 -23.59 8.21
CA CYS A 33 7.18 -23.44 9.58
C CYS A 33 7.77 -22.04 9.85
N ASP A 34 8.53 -21.50 8.90
CA ASP A 34 9.08 -20.14 9.01
C ASP A 34 7.99 -19.07 8.93
N ARG A 35 6.97 -19.25 8.07
CA ARG A 35 5.81 -18.34 8.00
C ARG A 35 4.99 -18.37 9.28
N ALA A 36 4.69 -19.55 9.81
CA ALA A 36 3.97 -19.72 11.07
C ALA A 36 4.73 -19.07 12.22
N PHE A 37 6.03 -19.33 12.32
CA PHE A 37 6.90 -18.68 13.31
C PHE A 37 6.92 -17.16 13.17
N SER A 38 7.11 -16.66 11.95
CA SER A 38 7.15 -15.22 11.68
C SER A 38 5.83 -14.53 11.99
N SER A 39 4.69 -15.20 11.76
CA SER A 39 3.36 -14.67 12.08
C SER A 39 3.16 -14.58 13.59
N ALA A 40 3.42 -15.68 14.32
CA ALA A 40 3.30 -15.72 15.77
C ALA A 40 4.24 -14.72 16.45
N TYR A 41 5.48 -14.59 15.96
CA TYR A 41 6.43 -13.59 16.46
C TYR A 41 5.94 -12.15 16.24
N LYS A 42 5.39 -11.85 15.06
CA LYS A 42 4.83 -10.52 14.78
C LYS A 42 3.66 -10.18 15.69
N GLU A 43 2.82 -11.15 16.00
CA GLU A 43 1.66 -10.98 16.89
C GLU A 43 2.12 -10.77 18.33
N ALA A 44 3.00 -11.63 18.85
CA ALA A 44 3.55 -11.52 20.20
C ALA A 44 4.34 -10.22 20.44
N HIS A 45 5.05 -9.73 19.42
CA HIS A 45 5.86 -8.50 19.49
C HIS A 45 5.24 -7.32 18.75
N TRP A 46 3.93 -7.36 18.44
CA TRP A 46 3.24 -6.30 17.73
C TRP A 46 3.32 -4.98 18.50
N GLU A 47 2.98 -5.02 19.78
CA GLU A 47 2.93 -3.85 20.65
C GLU A 47 4.31 -3.21 20.83
N GLU A 48 5.34 -4.03 21.07
CA GLU A 48 6.74 -3.61 21.18
C GLU A 48 7.21 -2.94 19.89
N ARG A 49 6.96 -3.56 18.74
CA ARG A 49 7.32 -2.99 17.43
C ARG A 49 6.60 -1.67 17.19
N CYS A 50 5.33 -1.59 17.53
CA CYS A 50 4.55 -0.35 17.43
C CYS A 50 5.07 0.73 18.39
N ALA A 51 5.40 0.38 19.64
CA ALA A 51 5.96 1.31 20.61
C ALA A 51 7.31 1.87 20.15
N LYS A 52 8.22 1.00 19.70
CA LYS A 52 9.53 1.40 19.15
C LYS A 52 9.37 2.28 17.91
N GLN A 53 8.47 1.92 17.01
CA GLN A 53 8.19 2.69 15.80
C GLN A 53 7.61 4.08 16.15
N ARG A 54 6.73 4.17 17.15
CA ARG A 54 6.17 5.44 17.64
C ARG A 54 7.25 6.31 18.29
N ALA A 55 8.07 5.75 19.18
CA ALA A 55 9.18 6.47 19.83
C ALA A 55 10.14 7.04 18.79
N TYR A 56 10.54 6.25 17.79
CA TYR A 56 11.34 6.73 16.67
C TYR A 56 10.68 7.89 15.91
N TYR A 57 9.38 7.78 15.61
CA TYR A 57 8.67 8.88 14.92
C TYR A 57 8.51 10.14 15.77
N GLU A 58 8.39 10.01 17.09
CA GLU A 58 8.32 11.14 18.03
C GLU A 58 9.67 11.87 18.05
N ASP A 59 10.76 11.12 18.28
CA ASP A 59 12.11 11.66 18.39
C ASP A 59 12.60 12.28 17.07
N HIS A 60 12.23 11.69 15.93
CA HIS A 60 12.61 12.17 14.60
C HIS A 60 11.50 12.96 13.90
N ARG A 61 10.48 13.44 14.63
CA ARG A 61 9.29 14.06 14.03
C ARG A 61 9.62 15.25 13.14
N GLU A 62 10.45 16.16 13.64
CA GLU A 62 10.77 17.41 12.94
C GLU A 62 11.75 17.19 11.79
N GLU A 63 12.76 16.34 12.00
CA GLU A 63 13.72 15.92 10.97
C GLU A 63 13.01 15.22 9.81
N LEU A 64 12.15 14.23 10.09
CA LEU A 64 11.38 13.54 9.07
C LEU A 64 10.42 14.49 8.33
N ARG A 65 9.84 15.48 9.03
CA ARG A 65 9.01 16.51 8.37
C ARG A 65 9.85 17.40 7.45
N ALA A 66 11.02 17.84 7.89
CA ALA A 66 11.95 18.63 7.08
C ALA A 66 12.42 17.83 5.86
N TYR A 67 12.94 16.62 6.05
CA TYR A 67 13.32 15.70 4.98
C TYR A 67 12.17 15.47 3.99
N ASN A 68 10.95 15.25 4.47
CA ASN A 68 9.80 15.07 3.58
C ASN A 68 9.44 16.34 2.81
N ARG A 69 9.58 17.53 3.39
CA ARG A 69 9.41 18.81 2.67
C ARG A 69 10.49 18.98 1.61
N ASP A 70 11.75 18.77 1.95
CA ASP A 70 12.88 18.96 1.04
C ASP A 70 12.86 17.94 -0.09
N ARG A 71 12.55 16.68 0.23
CA ARG A 71 12.33 15.62 -0.76
C ARG A 71 11.19 15.95 -1.71
N ARG A 72 10.08 16.50 -1.20
CA ARG A 72 8.96 16.98 -2.04
C ARG A 72 9.33 18.19 -2.89
N ALA A 73 10.18 19.09 -2.38
CA ALA A 73 10.64 20.24 -3.13
C ALA A 73 11.62 19.84 -4.25
N LEU A 74 12.50 18.86 -3.99
CA LEU A 74 13.50 18.39 -4.94
C LEU A 74 12.90 17.49 -6.03
N PHE A 75 12.05 16.54 -5.64
CA PHE A 75 11.54 15.51 -6.55
C PHE A 75 10.04 15.67 -6.89
N GLY A 76 9.35 16.67 -6.34
CA GLY A 76 7.90 16.80 -6.46
C GLY A 76 7.13 15.77 -5.64
N GLU A 77 5.89 15.48 -6.04
CA GLU A 77 5.18 14.26 -5.65
C GLU A 77 5.10 13.33 -6.86
N PRO A 78 6.15 12.54 -7.18
CA PRO A 78 6.30 11.90 -8.50
C PRO A 78 5.11 11.02 -8.89
N THR A 79 4.48 10.35 -7.92
CA THR A 79 3.30 9.51 -8.16
C THR A 79 2.07 10.35 -8.50
N THR A 80 1.78 11.38 -7.71
CA THR A 80 0.63 12.27 -7.92
C THR A 80 0.79 13.10 -9.20
N GLU A 81 1.98 13.65 -9.42
CA GLU A 81 2.31 14.49 -10.57
C GLU A 81 2.25 13.70 -11.88
N ARG A 82 2.84 12.50 -11.91
CA ARG A 82 2.74 11.59 -13.06
C ARG A 82 1.29 11.21 -13.35
N TRP A 83 0.46 10.94 -12.34
CA TRP A 83 -0.97 10.68 -12.57
C TRP A 83 -1.72 11.91 -13.09
N ARG A 84 -1.38 13.12 -12.61
CA ARG A 84 -1.94 14.36 -13.15
C ARG A 84 -1.60 14.55 -14.62
N GLU A 85 -0.35 14.30 -15.02
CA GLU A 85 0.07 14.38 -16.42
C GLU A 85 -0.62 13.34 -17.30
N ILE A 86 -0.61 12.07 -16.90
CA ILE A 86 -1.25 10.97 -17.64
C ILE A 86 -2.74 11.26 -17.80
N THR A 87 -3.45 11.52 -16.71
CA THR A 87 -4.90 11.77 -16.78
C THR A 87 -5.25 13.06 -17.50
N ALA A 88 -4.39 14.09 -17.48
CA ALA A 88 -4.59 15.31 -18.26
C ALA A 88 -4.53 15.05 -19.78
N LYS A 89 -3.62 14.18 -20.24
CA LYS A 89 -3.54 13.78 -21.66
C LYS A 89 -4.79 13.02 -22.12
N HIS A 90 -5.38 12.23 -21.23
CA HIS A 90 -6.55 11.40 -21.51
C HIS A 90 -7.89 12.07 -21.13
N ALA A 91 -7.88 13.29 -20.60
CA ALA A 91 -9.08 13.98 -20.16
C ALA A 91 -9.85 14.61 -21.33
N THR A 92 -10.84 13.89 -21.83
CA THR A 92 -11.76 14.38 -22.88
C THR A 92 -13.01 15.03 -22.30
N ARG A 93 -13.43 14.65 -21.08
CA ARG A 93 -14.63 15.20 -20.44
C ARG A 93 -14.32 16.45 -19.59
N ARG A 94 -15.02 17.54 -19.89
CA ARG A 94 -14.98 18.81 -19.12
C ARG A 94 -16.39 19.19 -18.68
N GLY A 95 -16.51 19.91 -17.56
CA GLY A 95 -17.79 20.45 -17.08
C GLY A 95 -18.48 19.62 -15.99
N ARG A 96 -19.80 19.72 -15.91
CA ARG A 96 -20.64 19.19 -14.82
C ARG A 96 -20.45 17.67 -14.63
N TRP A 97 -20.50 17.22 -13.38
CA TRP A 97 -20.49 15.81 -13.00
C TRP A 97 -21.89 15.22 -13.16
N SER A 98 -21.99 14.05 -13.77
CA SER A 98 -23.27 13.32 -13.86
C SER A 98 -23.45 12.37 -12.69
N GLU A 99 -24.71 12.00 -12.41
CA GLU A 99 -25.04 11.03 -11.37
C GLU A 99 -24.39 9.66 -11.61
N ALA A 100 -24.23 9.26 -12.88
CA ALA A 100 -23.52 8.04 -13.24
C ALA A 100 -22.02 8.08 -12.88
N GLU A 101 -21.38 9.24 -13.05
CA GLU A 101 -19.98 9.43 -12.64
C GLU A 101 -19.84 9.40 -11.11
N ASP A 102 -20.81 9.94 -10.38
CA ASP A 102 -20.84 9.87 -8.92
C ASP A 102 -21.07 8.45 -8.41
N ALA A 103 -21.99 7.72 -9.05
CA ALA A 103 -22.27 6.33 -8.74
C ALA A 103 -21.02 5.45 -8.98
N HIS A 104 -20.30 5.67 -10.08
CA HIS A 104 -19.00 5.03 -10.33
C HIS A 104 -18.01 5.30 -9.19
N LEU A 105 -17.84 6.57 -8.79
CA LEU A 105 -16.88 6.92 -7.74
C LEU A 105 -17.28 6.37 -6.36
N ALA A 106 -18.57 6.27 -6.07
CA ALA A 106 -19.11 5.71 -4.83
C ALA A 106 -18.89 4.19 -4.75
N ALA A 107 -19.07 3.47 -5.86
CA ALA A 107 -18.88 2.03 -5.92
C ALA A 107 -17.41 1.60 -6.11
N SER A 108 -16.56 2.46 -6.68
CA SER A 108 -15.18 2.13 -7.02
C SER A 108 -14.28 1.95 -5.78
N THR A 109 -13.45 0.89 -5.83
CA THR A 109 -12.36 0.60 -4.89
C THR A 109 -10.98 0.93 -5.47
N ASP A 110 -10.94 1.44 -6.70
CA ASP A 110 -9.70 1.70 -7.45
C ASP A 110 -8.97 2.95 -6.94
N ARG A 111 -7.73 3.12 -7.41
CA ARG A 111 -6.94 4.32 -7.16
C ARG A 111 -7.56 5.50 -7.92
N VAL A 112 -7.41 6.70 -7.38
CA VAL A 112 -7.95 7.94 -7.96
C VAL A 112 -7.47 8.18 -9.41
N GLY A 113 -6.25 7.74 -9.74
CA GLY A 113 -5.72 7.82 -11.12
C GLY A 113 -6.44 6.90 -12.10
N ASP A 114 -6.81 5.69 -11.66
CA ASP A 114 -7.49 4.70 -12.50
C ASP A 114 -8.94 5.14 -12.77
N ASP A 115 -9.64 5.62 -11.75
CA ASP A 115 -10.96 6.24 -11.91
C ASP A 115 -10.93 7.45 -12.85
N ALA A 116 -9.88 8.26 -12.78
CA ALA A 116 -9.73 9.42 -13.65
C ALA A 116 -9.58 9.03 -15.11
N LEU A 117 -8.84 7.96 -15.42
CA LEU A 117 -8.77 7.41 -16.76
C LEU A 117 -10.11 6.81 -17.21
N ALA A 118 -10.76 6.00 -16.35
CA ALA A 118 -12.05 5.38 -16.66
C ALA A 118 -13.14 6.42 -16.98
N LEU A 119 -13.16 7.53 -16.24
CA LEU A 119 -14.11 8.62 -16.47
C LEU A 119 -13.65 9.62 -17.54
N SER A 120 -12.44 9.46 -18.09
CA SER A 120 -11.79 10.43 -18.98
C SER A 120 -11.80 11.86 -18.40
N ARG A 121 -11.56 11.95 -17.08
CA ARG A 121 -11.47 13.19 -16.28
C ARG A 121 -10.04 13.35 -15.77
N THR A 122 -9.68 14.55 -15.33
CA THR A 122 -8.37 14.75 -14.71
C THR A 122 -8.34 14.19 -13.29
N TYR A 123 -7.16 13.68 -12.86
CA TYR A 123 -6.91 13.24 -11.49
C TYR A 123 -7.38 14.28 -10.46
N ALA A 124 -7.01 15.55 -10.65
CA ALA A 124 -7.38 16.63 -9.74
C ALA A 124 -8.90 16.90 -9.70
N SER A 125 -9.63 16.67 -10.80
CA SER A 125 -11.09 16.81 -10.83
C SER A 125 -11.75 15.70 -10.03
N VAL A 126 -11.30 14.46 -10.21
CA VAL A 126 -11.82 13.27 -9.52
C VAL A 126 -11.51 13.33 -8.04
N GLU A 127 -10.29 13.69 -7.66
CA GLU A 127 -9.87 13.89 -6.27
C GLU A 127 -10.76 14.91 -5.55
N ARG A 128 -11.01 16.07 -6.18
CA ARG A 128 -11.92 17.10 -5.63
C ARG A 128 -13.36 16.60 -5.54
N ARG A 129 -13.82 15.78 -6.49
CA ARG A 129 -15.19 15.24 -6.49
C ARG A 129 -15.37 14.22 -5.37
N ILE A 130 -14.45 13.26 -5.25
CA ILE A 130 -14.39 12.30 -4.13
C ILE A 130 -14.44 13.04 -2.79
N ALA A 131 -13.62 14.09 -2.63
CA ALA A 131 -13.63 14.90 -1.41
C ALA A 131 -14.98 15.59 -1.15
N ARG A 132 -15.70 16.01 -2.21
CA ARG A 132 -17.05 16.58 -2.08
C ARG A 132 -18.08 15.51 -1.70
N LEU A 133 -18.06 14.35 -2.34
CA LEU A 133 -18.95 13.22 -2.03
C LEU A 133 -18.79 12.80 -0.55
N ARG A 134 -17.56 12.72 -0.05
CA ARG A 134 -17.28 12.49 1.38
C ARG A 134 -17.89 13.55 2.28
N ARG A 135 -17.73 14.84 1.96
CA ARG A 135 -18.34 15.94 2.74
C ARG A 135 -19.87 15.93 2.69
N SER A 136 -20.45 15.41 1.61
CA SER A 136 -21.89 15.19 1.46
C SER A 136 -22.36 13.85 2.03
N CYS A 137 -21.53 13.18 2.85
CA CYS A 137 -21.84 11.92 3.53
C CYS A 137 -22.16 10.74 2.59
N VAL A 138 -21.73 10.78 1.32
CA VAL A 138 -21.84 9.64 0.41
C VAL A 138 -20.80 8.61 0.81
N ALA A 139 -21.24 7.38 1.08
CA ALA A 139 -20.36 6.27 1.38
C ALA A 139 -19.57 5.86 0.12
N LEU A 140 -18.24 5.78 0.24
CA LEU A 140 -17.36 5.35 -0.84
C LEU A 140 -16.77 3.97 -0.51
N ALA A 141 -16.89 3.02 -1.43
CA ALA A 141 -16.39 1.66 -1.24
C ALA A 141 -14.90 1.61 -0.89
N ARG A 142 -14.07 2.47 -1.49
CA ARG A 142 -12.63 2.61 -1.19
C ARG A 142 -12.29 2.97 0.27
N ASP A 143 -13.25 3.47 1.04
CA ASP A 143 -13.05 3.84 2.44
C ASP A 143 -13.38 2.67 3.40
N ALA A 144 -13.93 1.55 2.90
CA ALA A 144 -14.35 0.40 3.71
C ALA A 144 -13.19 -0.37 4.38
N HIS A 145 -11.97 -0.29 3.86
CA HIS A 145 -10.78 -0.95 4.43
C HIS A 145 -10.04 -0.13 5.50
N ARG A 146 -10.55 1.04 5.89
CA ARG A 146 -9.95 1.90 6.93
C ARG A 146 -10.53 1.67 8.34
N ARG A 147 -11.15 0.52 8.58
CA ARG A 147 -11.63 0.09 9.90
C ARG A 147 -10.75 -1.02 10.45
#